data_AF-A0A7Z2VYE0-F1
#
_entry.id   AF-A0A7Z2VYE0-F1
#
_cell.length_a   1.000
_cell.length_b   1.000
_cell.length_c   1.000
_cell.angle_alpha   90.00
_cell.angle_beta   90.00
_cell.angle_gamma   90.00
#
_symmetry.space_group_name_H-M   'P 1'
#
loop_
_entity.id
_entity.type
_entity.pdbx_description
1 polymer ?
#
loop_
_entity_poly.entity_id
_entity_poly.type
_entity_poly.pdbx_seq_one_letter_code
_entity_poly.pdbx_strand_id
1 'polypeptide(L)'
;MKIALLCAALLFTDAALADELADADALFAKKAYPQALQKYTKLANAGNVTAQQHLGEMYFYGEAGSVDMAQASLWFGKAAAKGNAVAIASLDLMKQRAARRADLDYWIVKYDGSDLRTDEYRCPAPRFPAMSKINEEIDRYSARMQAWQACHNRFVQYLNGSMPLTKRIPDDIAKLLTKDEMDKATAHLADVGQRISEDTQVGGKLVVADFTAWRTATEAYVNEHNEMVKNAPPPEKEERK
;
A
#
# COMPACT_ATOMS: atom_id res chain seq x y z
N MET A 1 -71.09 35.38 -14.57
CA MET A 1 -69.69 35.82 -14.35
C MET A 1 -69.07 34.85 -13.34
N LYS A 2 -68.32 33.84 -13.79
CA LYS A 2 -67.72 32.76 -12.97
C LYS A 2 -66.29 32.52 -13.45
N ILE A 3 -65.29 33.14 -12.82
CA ILE A 3 -63.89 32.67 -12.86
C ILE A 3 -63.23 33.09 -11.55
N ALA A 4 -63.12 32.17 -10.60
CA ALA A 4 -62.19 32.24 -9.46
C ALA A 4 -62.17 30.85 -8.81
N LEU A 5 -61.28 29.96 -9.27
CA LEU A 5 -60.89 28.71 -8.60
C LEU A 5 -59.87 27.98 -9.48
N LEU A 6 -58.58 28.32 -9.36
CA LEU A 6 -57.47 27.53 -9.94
C LEU A 6 -56.10 28.01 -9.41
N CYS A 7 -55.85 27.91 -8.09
CA CYS A 7 -54.48 28.09 -7.54
C CYS A 7 -54.16 27.19 -6.32
N ALA A 8 -55.03 26.28 -5.89
CA ALA A 8 -54.83 25.55 -4.62
C ALA A 8 -54.18 24.15 -4.72
N ALA A 9 -53.70 23.71 -5.89
CA ALA A 9 -53.26 22.32 -6.09
C ALA A 9 -51.73 22.09 -6.06
N LEU A 10 -50.90 23.13 -5.91
CA LEU A 10 -49.43 23.02 -6.03
C LEU A 10 -48.67 22.89 -4.70
N LEU A 11 -49.33 22.94 -3.55
CA LEU A 11 -48.65 22.91 -2.24
C LEU A 11 -48.63 21.51 -1.57
N PHE A 12 -49.31 20.50 -2.12
CA PHE A 12 -49.38 19.16 -1.51
C PHE A 12 -48.25 18.21 -1.92
N THR A 13 -47.50 18.51 -2.98
CA THR A 13 -46.45 17.60 -3.48
C THR A 13 -45.11 17.76 -2.77
N ASP A 14 -44.79 18.98 -2.33
CA ASP A 14 -43.45 19.27 -1.78
C ASP A 14 -43.23 18.65 -0.39
N ALA A 15 -44.26 18.62 0.46
CA ALA A 15 -44.16 18.00 1.78
C ALA A 15 -44.01 16.47 1.71
N ALA A 16 -44.75 15.81 0.81
CA ALA A 16 -44.69 14.36 0.64
C ALA A 16 -43.34 13.88 0.09
N LEU A 17 -42.69 14.67 -0.77
CA LEU A 17 -41.35 14.36 -1.30
C LEU A 17 -40.24 14.52 -0.25
N ALA A 18 -40.42 15.41 0.74
CA ALA A 18 -39.47 15.59 1.82
C ALA A 18 -39.46 14.38 2.77
N ASP A 19 -40.63 13.84 3.12
CA ASP A 19 -40.75 12.63 3.94
C ASP A 19 -40.16 11.40 3.23
N GLU A 20 -40.37 11.27 1.92
CA GLU A 20 -39.81 10.17 1.14
C GLU A 20 -38.28 10.24 1.00
N LEU A 21 -37.68 11.44 1.00
CA LEU A 21 -36.23 11.62 0.98
C LEU A 21 -35.62 11.21 2.33
N ALA A 22 -36.21 11.64 3.45
CA ALA A 22 -35.73 11.26 4.78
C ALA A 22 -35.76 9.73 5.00
N ASP A 23 -36.78 9.05 4.47
CA ASP A 23 -36.84 7.59 4.43
C ASP A 23 -35.68 6.96 3.64
N ALA A 24 -35.34 7.54 2.49
CA ALA A 24 -34.24 7.07 1.65
C ALA A 24 -32.89 7.24 2.37
N ASP A 25 -32.68 8.40 2.99
CA ASP A 25 -31.49 8.71 3.79
C ASP A 25 -31.35 7.74 4.97
N ALA A 26 -32.46 7.43 5.65
CA ALA A 26 -32.47 6.48 6.76
C ALA A 26 -32.14 5.05 6.33
N LEU A 27 -32.61 4.62 5.14
CA LEU A 27 -32.24 3.33 4.55
C LEU A 27 -30.76 3.30 4.18
N PHE A 28 -30.26 4.39 3.57
CA PHE A 28 -28.87 4.52 3.20
C PHE A 28 -27.94 4.47 4.41
N ALA A 29 -28.26 5.21 5.48
CA ALA A 29 -27.50 5.19 6.73
C ALA A 29 -27.45 3.80 7.39
N LYS A 30 -28.50 2.99 7.20
CA LYS A 30 -28.56 1.58 7.63
C LYS A 30 -27.88 0.61 6.66
N LYS A 31 -27.24 1.12 5.60
CA LYS A 31 -26.64 0.34 4.50
C LYS A 31 -27.63 -0.58 3.78
N ALA A 32 -28.92 -0.25 3.83
CA ALA A 32 -29.97 -0.92 3.06
C ALA A 32 -29.97 -0.37 1.62
N TYR A 33 -28.83 -0.53 0.94
CA TYR A 33 -28.57 0.14 -0.34
C TYR A 33 -29.56 -0.22 -1.44
N PRO A 34 -30.01 -1.47 -1.63
CA PRO A 34 -31.01 -1.77 -2.65
C PRO A 34 -32.33 -0.99 -2.46
N GLN A 35 -32.79 -0.87 -1.21
CA GLN A 35 -34.02 -0.14 -0.88
C GLN A 35 -33.81 1.37 -1.00
N ALA A 36 -32.67 1.90 -0.53
CA ALA A 36 -32.31 3.30 -0.70
C ALA A 36 -32.22 3.67 -2.19
N LEU A 37 -31.56 2.84 -3.01
CA LEU A 37 -31.43 3.00 -4.45
C LEU A 37 -32.80 3.13 -5.12
N GLN A 38 -33.75 2.27 -4.76
CA GLN A 38 -35.11 2.32 -5.29
C GLN A 38 -35.80 3.66 -4.95
N LYS A 39 -35.72 4.12 -3.69
CA LYS A 39 -36.33 5.38 -3.27
C LYS A 39 -35.66 6.59 -3.91
N TYR A 40 -34.32 6.67 -3.88
CA TYR A 40 -33.59 7.74 -4.54
C TYR A 40 -33.86 7.77 -6.05
N THR A 41 -33.97 6.63 -6.71
CA THR A 41 -34.31 6.57 -8.14
C THR A 41 -35.69 7.19 -8.41
N LYS A 42 -36.71 6.84 -7.61
CA LYS A 42 -38.05 7.43 -7.73
C LYS A 42 -38.01 8.95 -7.57
N LEU A 43 -37.36 9.44 -6.51
CA LEU A 43 -37.27 10.88 -6.20
C LEU A 43 -36.43 11.65 -7.23
N ALA A 44 -35.31 11.08 -7.66
CA ALA A 44 -34.43 11.67 -8.66
C ALA A 44 -35.12 11.82 -10.02
N ASN A 45 -35.95 10.83 -10.40
CA ASN A 45 -36.80 10.89 -11.58
C ASN A 45 -37.92 11.93 -11.46
N ALA A 46 -38.47 12.15 -10.26
CA ALA A 46 -39.38 13.25 -9.97
C ALA A 46 -38.69 14.63 -9.95
N GLY A 47 -37.36 14.68 -10.14
CA GLY A 47 -36.60 15.90 -10.24
C GLY A 47 -36.02 16.43 -8.94
N ASN A 48 -36.14 15.68 -7.83
CA ASN A 48 -35.54 16.04 -6.55
C ASN A 48 -34.00 16.10 -6.68
N VAL A 49 -33.44 17.27 -6.39
CA VAL A 49 -32.02 17.57 -6.62
C VAL A 49 -31.10 16.77 -5.69
N THR A 50 -31.48 16.65 -4.42
CA THR A 50 -30.73 15.88 -3.41
C THR A 50 -30.71 14.40 -3.75
N ALA A 51 -31.85 13.83 -4.14
CA ALA A 51 -31.91 12.44 -4.58
C ALA A 51 -31.08 12.18 -5.85
N GLN A 52 -31.01 13.13 -6.78
CA GLN A 52 -30.11 13.03 -7.95
C GLN A 52 -28.63 13.02 -7.52
N GLN A 53 -28.25 13.86 -6.56
CA GLN A 53 -26.90 13.87 -6.02
C GLN A 53 -26.57 12.55 -5.29
N HIS A 54 -27.44 12.06 -4.41
CA HIS A 54 -27.23 10.76 -3.73
C HIS A 54 -27.18 9.59 -4.71
N LEU A 55 -28.02 9.58 -5.74
CA LEU A 55 -27.96 8.55 -6.76
C LEU A 55 -26.62 8.57 -7.52
N GLY A 56 -26.07 9.77 -7.79
CA GLY A 56 -24.72 9.93 -8.33
C GLY A 56 -23.64 9.34 -7.41
N GLU A 57 -23.72 9.58 -6.11
CA GLU A 57 -22.81 9.02 -5.10
C GLU A 57 -22.88 7.50 -5.04
N MET A 58 -24.09 6.94 -5.01
CA MET A 58 -24.27 5.50 -4.94
C MET A 58 -23.61 4.77 -6.12
N TYR A 59 -23.71 5.32 -7.33
CA TYR A 59 -23.01 4.77 -8.49
C TYR A 59 -21.51 5.03 -8.47
N PHE A 60 -21.06 6.17 -7.93
CA PHE A 60 -19.63 6.50 -7.81
C PHE A 60 -18.88 5.61 -6.81
N TYR A 61 -19.49 5.33 -5.65
CA TYR A 61 -18.93 4.48 -4.60
C TYR A 61 -19.28 3.00 -4.78
N GLY A 62 -20.17 2.66 -5.71
CA GLY A 62 -20.57 1.28 -5.98
C GLY A 62 -21.62 0.71 -5.03
N GLU A 63 -22.25 1.56 -4.21
CA GLU A 63 -23.36 1.21 -3.33
C GLU A 63 -24.64 0.87 -4.13
N ALA A 64 -24.71 1.26 -5.40
CA ALA A 64 -25.73 0.80 -6.35
C ALA A 64 -25.50 -0.64 -6.86
N GLY A 65 -24.60 -1.41 -6.23
CA GLY A 65 -24.26 -2.80 -6.55
C GLY A 65 -22.92 -2.95 -7.27
N SER A 66 -22.52 -1.95 -8.05
CA SER A 66 -21.17 -1.85 -8.63
C SER A 66 -20.87 -0.40 -8.99
N VAL A 67 -19.59 -0.06 -9.12
CA VAL A 67 -19.17 1.28 -9.57
C VAL A 67 -19.59 1.48 -11.03
N ASP A 68 -20.35 2.53 -11.29
CA ASP A 68 -20.75 2.95 -12.65
C ASP A 68 -20.52 4.46 -12.81
N MET A 69 -19.36 4.80 -13.39
CA MET A 69 -18.96 6.20 -13.57
C MET A 69 -19.85 6.94 -14.58
N ALA A 70 -20.48 6.23 -15.53
CA ALA A 70 -21.36 6.85 -16.51
C ALA A 70 -22.68 7.25 -15.84
N GLN A 71 -23.28 6.36 -15.04
CA GLN A 71 -24.47 6.68 -14.26
C GLN A 71 -24.19 7.76 -13.21
N ALA A 72 -23.05 7.68 -12.50
CA ALA A 72 -22.65 8.72 -11.56
C ALA A 72 -22.59 10.10 -12.23
N SER A 73 -21.89 10.20 -13.37
CA SER A 73 -21.77 11.47 -14.11
C SER A 73 -23.13 11.96 -14.63
N LEU A 74 -24.02 11.05 -15.04
CA LEU A 74 -25.37 11.40 -15.50
C LEU A 74 -26.19 12.05 -14.37
N TRP A 75 -26.22 11.43 -13.21
CA TRP A 75 -27.03 11.89 -12.08
C TRP A 75 -26.46 13.14 -11.43
N PHE A 76 -25.14 13.21 -11.24
CA PHE A 76 -24.50 14.45 -10.83
C PHE A 76 -24.71 15.56 -11.85
N GLY A 77 -24.65 15.28 -13.17
CA GLY A 77 -24.92 16.27 -14.21
C GLY A 77 -26.30 16.90 -14.09
N LYS A 78 -27.34 16.09 -13.81
CA LYS A 78 -28.70 16.59 -13.58
C LYS A 78 -28.80 17.48 -12.33
N ALA A 79 -28.19 17.06 -11.22
CA ALA A 79 -28.18 17.84 -9.98
C ALA A 79 -27.37 19.14 -10.12
N ALA A 80 -26.21 19.08 -10.78
CA ALA A 80 -25.32 20.20 -11.04
C ALA A 80 -25.96 21.25 -11.96
N ALA A 81 -26.73 20.82 -12.98
CA ALA A 81 -27.50 21.72 -13.84
C ALA A 81 -28.55 22.53 -13.07
N LYS A 82 -28.94 22.07 -11.87
CA LYS A 82 -29.84 22.76 -10.94
C LYS A 82 -29.10 23.49 -9.82
N GLY A 83 -27.77 23.64 -9.92
CA GLY A 83 -26.95 24.38 -8.97
C GLY A 83 -26.54 23.60 -7.72
N ASN A 84 -26.69 22.27 -7.69
CA ASN A 84 -26.22 21.48 -6.56
C ASN A 84 -24.69 21.51 -6.46
N ALA A 85 -24.17 22.17 -5.42
CA ALA A 85 -22.73 22.37 -5.24
C ALA A 85 -21.97 21.05 -5.02
N VAL A 86 -22.56 20.09 -4.31
CA VAL A 86 -21.96 18.77 -4.07
C VAL A 86 -21.78 18.03 -5.39
N ALA A 87 -22.80 18.01 -6.25
CA ALA A 87 -22.75 17.36 -7.55
C ALA A 87 -21.72 18.03 -8.48
N ILE A 88 -21.59 19.37 -8.45
CA ILE A 88 -20.56 20.09 -9.20
C ILE A 88 -19.15 19.67 -8.73
N ALA A 89 -18.93 19.63 -7.42
CA ALA A 89 -17.66 19.19 -6.84
C ALA A 89 -17.36 17.71 -7.16
N SER A 90 -18.38 16.83 -7.12
CA SER A 90 -18.24 15.42 -7.47
C SER A 90 -17.87 15.21 -8.93
N LEU A 91 -18.45 15.99 -9.86
CA LEU A 91 -18.06 15.93 -11.27
C LEU A 91 -16.62 16.38 -11.49
N ASP A 92 -16.16 17.39 -10.76
CA ASP A 92 -14.77 17.84 -10.83
C ASP A 92 -13.82 16.78 -10.25
N LEU A 93 -14.16 16.21 -9.08
CA LEU A 93 -13.44 15.10 -8.48
C LEU A 93 -13.34 13.90 -9.43
N MET A 94 -14.43 13.54 -10.12
CA MET A 94 -14.45 12.47 -11.12
C MET A 94 -13.48 12.75 -12.27
N LYS A 95 -13.42 13.99 -12.77
CA LYS A 95 -12.46 14.39 -13.82
C LYS A 95 -11.02 14.29 -13.33
N GLN A 96 -10.74 14.78 -12.13
CA GLN A 96 -9.41 14.70 -11.53
C GLN A 96 -8.97 13.23 -11.36
N ARG A 97 -9.86 12.37 -10.84
CA ARG A 97 -9.62 10.93 -10.69
C ARG A 97 -9.38 10.24 -12.02
N ALA A 98 -10.15 10.59 -13.05
CA ALA A 98 -9.95 10.03 -14.39
C ALA A 98 -8.57 10.43 -14.96
N ALA A 99 -8.16 11.70 -14.79
CA ALA A 99 -6.86 12.18 -15.24
C ALA A 99 -5.69 11.51 -14.48
N ARG A 100 -5.90 11.18 -13.20
CA ARG A 100 -4.89 10.60 -12.30
C ARG A 100 -5.06 9.09 -12.09
N ARG A 101 -5.81 8.40 -12.97
CA ARG A 101 -6.16 6.99 -12.77
C ARG A 101 -4.94 6.09 -12.60
N ALA A 102 -3.91 6.32 -13.40
CA ALA A 102 -2.66 5.55 -13.33
C ALA A 102 -1.95 5.72 -11.97
N ASP A 103 -1.97 6.92 -11.39
CA ASP A 103 -1.34 7.19 -10.10
C ASP A 103 -2.15 6.56 -8.96
N LEU A 104 -3.48 6.62 -9.03
CA LEU A 104 -4.35 5.91 -8.08
C LEU A 104 -4.06 4.40 -8.12
N ASP A 105 -4.07 3.81 -9.32
CA ASP A 105 -3.78 2.38 -9.51
C ASP A 105 -2.38 2.00 -9.03
N TYR A 106 -1.41 2.90 -9.17
CA TYR A 106 -0.05 2.67 -8.67
C TYR A 106 -0.07 2.43 -7.15
N TRP A 107 -0.67 3.32 -6.38
CA TRP A 107 -0.69 3.20 -4.91
C TRP A 107 -1.64 2.11 -4.41
N ILE A 108 -2.73 1.83 -5.13
CA ILE A 108 -3.70 0.81 -4.70
C ILE A 108 -3.16 -0.60 -4.95
N VAL A 109 -2.45 -0.85 -6.07
CA VAL A 109 -2.06 -2.22 -6.46
C VAL A 109 -0.65 -2.40 -7.02
N LYS A 110 0.01 -1.38 -7.58
CA LYS A 110 1.29 -1.58 -8.29
C LYS A 110 2.55 -1.23 -7.49
N TYR A 111 2.43 -0.43 -6.43
CA TYR A 111 3.57 -0.05 -5.60
C TYR A 111 4.24 -1.33 -5.06
N ASP A 112 5.53 -1.51 -5.32
CA ASP A 112 6.27 -2.72 -4.98
C ASP A 112 7.41 -2.46 -3.99
N GLY A 113 7.62 -1.20 -3.60
CA GLY A 113 8.70 -0.76 -2.72
C GLY A 113 10.09 -0.92 -3.35
N SER A 114 10.20 -1.05 -4.67
CA SER A 114 11.49 -1.08 -5.39
C SER A 114 12.36 0.14 -5.11
N ASP A 115 11.74 1.28 -4.86
CA ASP A 115 12.40 2.53 -4.49
C ASP A 115 12.95 2.55 -3.04
N LEU A 116 12.56 1.59 -2.20
CA LEU A 116 13.22 1.35 -0.91
C LEU A 116 14.57 0.63 -1.07
N ARG A 117 14.84 0.06 -2.25
CA ARG A 117 16.07 -0.68 -2.57
C ARG A 117 17.01 0.17 -3.42
N THR A 118 17.45 1.30 -2.89
CA THR A 118 18.42 2.17 -3.55
C THR A 118 19.81 1.53 -3.59
N ASP A 119 20.68 2.02 -4.49
CA ASP A 119 22.08 1.55 -4.57
C ASP A 119 22.85 1.72 -3.25
N GLU A 120 22.45 2.69 -2.41
CA GLU A 120 23.02 2.89 -1.07
C GLU A 120 22.81 1.67 -0.15
N TYR A 121 21.71 0.95 -0.33
CA TYR A 121 21.36 -0.23 0.47
C TYR A 121 21.62 -1.55 -0.26
N ARG A 122 22.40 -1.51 -1.34
CA ARG A 122 22.84 -2.71 -2.04
C ARG A 122 24.03 -3.31 -1.30
N CYS A 123 23.74 -4.19 -0.35
CA CYS A 123 24.75 -4.86 0.49
C CYS A 123 25.18 -6.20 -0.15
N PRO A 124 26.29 -6.27 -0.91
CA PRO A 124 26.72 -7.51 -1.57
C PRO A 124 27.05 -8.57 -0.52
N ALA A 125 26.30 -9.67 -0.52
CA ALA A 125 26.53 -10.78 0.39
C ALA A 125 27.93 -11.38 0.15
N PRO A 126 28.78 -11.50 1.18
CA PRO A 126 30.06 -12.17 1.05
C PRO A 126 29.83 -13.66 0.74
N ARG A 127 30.65 -14.21 -0.16
CA ARG A 127 30.71 -15.65 -0.41
C ARG A 127 31.91 -16.22 0.32
N PHE A 128 31.68 -17.24 1.13
CA PHE A 128 32.73 -17.88 1.92
C PHE A 128 33.18 -19.20 1.25
N PRO A 129 34.48 -19.53 1.30
CA PRO A 129 34.94 -20.87 0.95
C PRO A 129 34.45 -21.87 2.01
N ALA A 130 34.68 -23.18 1.81
CA ALA A 130 34.36 -24.18 2.83
C ALA A 130 35.13 -23.95 4.14
N MET A 131 36.38 -23.50 4.03
CA MET A 131 37.27 -23.19 5.15
C MET A 131 38.44 -22.32 4.65
N SER A 132 39.10 -21.59 5.56
CA SER A 132 40.34 -20.86 5.30
C SER A 132 41.50 -21.47 6.08
N LYS A 133 42.70 -21.48 5.48
CA LYS A 133 43.92 -22.04 6.08
C LYS A 133 45.01 -21.01 6.34
N ILE A 134 44.79 -19.78 5.88
CA ILE A 134 45.76 -18.69 5.84
C ILE A 134 45.16 -17.53 6.65
N ASN A 135 45.92 -17.00 7.61
CA ASN A 135 45.43 -15.96 8.54
C ASN A 135 44.96 -14.71 7.79
N GLU A 136 45.69 -14.26 6.78
CA GLU A 136 45.30 -13.09 5.97
C GLU A 136 43.96 -13.29 5.25
N GLU A 137 43.60 -14.54 4.91
CA GLU A 137 42.29 -14.83 4.33
C GLU A 137 41.17 -14.80 5.36
N ILE A 138 41.43 -15.31 6.57
CA ILE A 138 40.50 -15.27 7.70
C ILE A 138 40.15 -13.82 8.02
N ASP A 139 41.16 -12.95 8.13
CA ASP A 139 40.99 -11.52 8.39
C ASP A 139 40.19 -10.85 7.27
N ARG A 140 40.50 -11.16 6.00
CA ARG A 140 39.80 -10.59 4.84
C ARG A 140 38.32 -10.99 4.80
N TYR A 141 37.98 -12.25 5.03
CA TYR A 141 36.57 -12.69 5.04
C TYR A 141 35.82 -12.15 6.25
N SER A 142 36.47 -12.05 7.41
CA SER A 142 35.91 -11.43 8.62
C SER A 142 35.61 -9.95 8.39
N ALA A 143 36.52 -9.20 7.77
CA ALA A 143 36.32 -7.79 7.42
C ALA A 143 35.18 -7.61 6.40
N ARG A 144 35.08 -8.49 5.39
CA ARG A 144 33.96 -8.48 4.43
C ARG A 144 32.62 -8.74 5.13
N MET A 145 32.57 -9.65 6.09
CA MET A 145 31.36 -9.92 6.86
C MET A 145 30.95 -8.70 7.70
N GLN A 146 31.90 -8.06 8.38
CA GLN A 146 31.64 -6.83 9.16
C GLN A 146 31.11 -5.70 8.26
N ALA A 147 31.72 -5.49 7.10
CA ALA A 147 31.26 -4.49 6.13
C ALA A 147 29.82 -4.77 5.65
N TRP A 148 29.52 -6.04 5.34
CA TRP A 148 28.17 -6.45 4.97
C TRP A 148 27.17 -6.24 6.12
N GLN A 149 27.50 -6.60 7.36
CA GLN A 149 26.64 -6.39 8.53
C GLN A 149 26.35 -4.91 8.76
N ALA A 150 27.36 -4.05 8.66
CA ALA A 150 27.18 -2.61 8.81
C ALA A 150 26.23 -2.04 7.74
N CYS A 151 26.34 -2.50 6.49
CA CYS A 151 25.43 -2.13 5.41
C CYS A 151 24.00 -2.64 5.68
N HIS A 152 23.85 -3.93 5.99
CA HIS A 152 22.56 -4.57 6.25
C HIS A 152 21.81 -3.90 7.40
N ASN A 153 22.51 -3.59 8.50
CA ASN A 153 21.93 -2.90 9.65
C ASN A 153 21.44 -1.48 9.28
N ARG A 154 22.18 -0.75 8.44
CA ARG A 154 21.75 0.57 7.96
C ARG A 154 20.50 0.47 7.11
N PHE A 155 20.42 -0.54 6.24
CA PHE A 155 19.22 -0.80 5.44
C PHE A 155 18.01 -1.12 6.33
N VAL A 156 18.17 -1.98 7.34
CA VAL A 156 17.10 -2.29 8.29
C VAL A 156 16.62 -1.04 9.03
N GLN A 157 17.55 -0.18 9.47
CA GLN A 157 17.19 1.09 10.11
C GLN A 157 16.43 2.03 9.16
N TYR A 158 16.88 2.14 7.91
CA TYR A 158 16.19 2.92 6.88
C TYR A 158 14.78 2.40 6.60
N LEU A 159 14.64 1.08 6.46
CA LEU A 159 13.35 0.44 6.22
C LEU A 159 12.40 0.71 7.39
N ASN A 160 12.85 0.53 8.62
CA ASN A 160 12.07 0.83 9.82
C ASN A 160 11.65 2.30 9.89
N GLY A 161 12.55 3.22 9.54
CA GLY A 161 12.27 4.66 9.48
C GLY A 161 11.32 5.07 8.36
N SER A 162 11.22 4.26 7.31
CA SER A 162 10.30 4.47 6.18
C SER A 162 8.87 4.03 6.46
N MET A 163 8.64 3.30 7.56
CA MET A 163 7.32 2.79 7.94
C MET A 163 6.49 3.83 8.73
N PRO A 164 5.15 3.83 8.61
CA PRO A 164 4.36 3.05 7.65
C PRO A 164 4.48 3.63 6.23
N LEU A 165 4.49 2.76 5.22
CA LEU A 165 4.66 3.17 3.82
C LEU A 165 3.51 4.06 3.31
N THR A 166 2.36 4.09 4.01
CA THR A 166 1.23 4.98 3.69
C THR A 166 1.61 6.45 3.66
N LYS A 167 2.63 6.88 4.42
CA LYS A 167 3.16 8.26 4.39
C LYS A 167 3.78 8.66 3.05
N ARG A 168 3.99 7.69 2.16
CA ARG A 168 4.60 7.90 0.85
C ARG A 168 3.58 8.22 -0.24
N ILE A 169 2.29 7.97 0.01
CA ILE A 169 1.22 8.35 -0.91
C ILE A 169 1.19 9.89 -0.96
N PRO A 170 1.38 10.52 -2.14
CA PRO A 170 1.34 11.97 -2.26
C PRO A 170 -0.01 12.54 -1.79
N ASP A 171 0.00 13.68 -1.11
CA ASP A 171 -1.21 14.29 -0.53
C ASP A 171 -2.29 14.58 -1.57
N ASP A 172 -1.90 14.97 -2.79
CA ASP A 172 -2.81 15.22 -3.90
C ASP A 172 -3.46 13.92 -4.41
N ILE A 173 -2.75 12.79 -4.36
CA ILE A 173 -3.31 11.47 -4.64
C ILE A 173 -4.20 10.98 -3.50
N ALA A 174 -3.76 11.16 -2.26
CA ALA A 174 -4.50 10.72 -1.07
C ALA A 174 -5.90 11.35 -1.01
N LYS A 175 -6.03 12.63 -1.38
CA LYS A 175 -7.32 13.34 -1.46
C LYS A 175 -8.25 12.83 -2.55
N LEU A 176 -7.72 12.16 -3.57
CA LEU A 176 -8.51 11.63 -4.66
C LEU A 176 -9.04 10.23 -4.36
N LEU A 177 -8.37 9.45 -3.50
CA LEU A 177 -8.79 8.08 -3.14
C LEU A 177 -10.13 8.08 -2.42
N THR A 178 -11.02 7.15 -2.78
CA THR A 178 -12.19 6.87 -1.94
C THR A 178 -11.74 6.22 -0.63
N LYS A 179 -12.62 6.17 0.38
CA LYS A 179 -12.32 5.46 1.63
C LYS A 179 -11.88 4.01 1.37
N ASP A 180 -12.63 3.27 0.56
CA ASP A 180 -12.33 1.87 0.24
C ASP A 180 -11.01 1.72 -0.53
N GLU A 181 -10.69 2.66 -1.42
CA GLU A 181 -9.41 2.65 -2.14
C GLU A 181 -8.23 2.99 -1.23
N MET A 182 -8.40 3.91 -0.28
CA MET A 182 -7.38 4.22 0.73
C MET A 182 -7.16 3.03 1.68
N ASP A 183 -8.23 2.34 2.07
CA ASP A 183 -8.14 1.14 2.90
C ASP A 183 -7.40 0.01 2.13
N LYS A 184 -7.69 -0.17 0.83
CA LYS A 184 -6.97 -1.10 -0.06
C LYS A 184 -5.50 -0.72 -0.23
N ALA A 185 -5.20 0.55 -0.51
CA ALA A 185 -3.83 1.03 -0.62
C ALA A 185 -3.06 0.80 0.69
N THR A 186 -3.68 1.11 1.84
CA THR A 186 -3.08 0.87 3.16
C THR A 186 -2.74 -0.60 3.37
N ALA A 187 -3.66 -1.51 3.04
CA ALA A 187 -3.42 -2.95 3.14
C ALA A 187 -2.31 -3.43 2.19
N HIS A 188 -2.33 -2.97 0.94
CA HIS A 188 -1.31 -3.29 -0.07
C HIS A 188 0.08 -2.82 0.36
N LEU A 189 0.20 -1.58 0.81
CA LEU A 189 1.46 -1.01 1.28
C LEU A 189 1.98 -1.70 2.55
N ALA A 190 1.09 -2.15 3.43
CA ALA A 190 1.47 -2.96 4.59
C ALA A 190 2.02 -4.33 4.17
N ASP A 191 1.38 -5.02 3.22
CA ASP A 191 1.87 -6.29 2.65
C ASP A 191 3.24 -6.12 1.99
N VAL A 192 3.42 -5.07 1.18
CA VAL A 192 4.72 -4.73 0.57
C VAL A 192 5.80 -4.54 1.63
N GLY A 193 5.53 -3.75 2.67
CA GLY A 193 6.46 -3.52 3.75
C GLY A 193 6.82 -4.81 4.50
N GLN A 194 5.83 -5.66 4.75
CA GLN A 194 6.03 -6.96 5.40
C GLN A 194 6.92 -7.87 4.56
N ARG A 195 6.64 -8.04 3.26
CA ARG A 195 7.45 -8.87 2.35
C ARG A 195 8.89 -8.40 2.27
N ILE A 196 9.13 -7.08 2.19
CA ILE A 196 10.48 -6.53 2.14
C ILE A 196 11.21 -6.79 3.46
N SER A 197 10.54 -6.59 4.60
CA SER A 197 11.10 -6.87 5.92
C SER A 197 11.48 -8.35 6.08
N GLU A 198 10.58 -9.25 5.67
CA GLU A 198 10.81 -10.70 5.71
C GLU A 198 11.97 -11.13 4.82
N ASP A 199 12.02 -10.67 3.57
CA ASP A 199 13.13 -10.97 2.64
C ASP A 199 14.47 -10.48 3.20
N THR A 200 14.48 -9.29 3.81
CA THR A 200 15.66 -8.71 4.47
C THR A 200 16.12 -9.55 5.66
N GLN A 201 15.18 -10.04 6.47
CA GLN A 201 15.47 -10.88 7.63
C GLN A 201 15.96 -12.27 7.20
N VAL A 202 15.31 -12.91 6.24
CA VAL A 202 15.67 -14.24 5.74
C VAL A 202 17.03 -14.19 5.05
N GLY A 203 17.24 -13.24 4.14
CA GLY A 203 18.53 -13.04 3.49
C GLY A 203 19.64 -12.77 4.50
N GLY A 204 19.36 -11.95 5.52
CA GLY A 204 20.32 -11.68 6.59
C GLY A 204 20.70 -12.93 7.40
N LYS A 205 19.72 -13.76 7.76
CA LYS A 205 19.95 -15.03 8.46
C LYS A 205 20.81 -16.00 7.64
N LEU A 206 20.57 -16.10 6.33
CA LEU A 206 21.33 -16.99 5.44
C LEU A 206 22.81 -16.60 5.39
N VAL A 207 23.12 -15.31 5.20
CA VAL A 207 24.52 -14.84 5.18
C VAL A 207 25.22 -15.07 6.52
N VAL A 208 24.53 -14.84 7.64
CA VAL A 208 25.08 -15.11 8.98
C VAL A 208 25.30 -16.62 9.20
N ALA A 209 24.41 -17.48 8.71
CA ALA A 209 24.57 -18.93 8.79
C ALA A 209 25.78 -19.41 7.97
N ASP A 210 25.95 -18.93 6.73
CA ASP A 210 27.09 -19.24 5.88
C ASP A 210 28.41 -18.82 6.52
N PHE A 211 28.47 -17.61 7.09
CA PHE A 211 29.63 -17.12 7.82
C PHE A 211 29.94 -17.99 9.05
N THR A 212 28.90 -18.39 9.79
CA THR A 212 29.05 -19.24 10.98
C THR A 212 29.62 -20.60 10.60
N ALA A 213 29.10 -21.24 9.54
CA ALA A 213 29.60 -22.51 9.05
C ALA A 213 31.06 -22.43 8.61
N TRP A 214 31.42 -21.41 7.82
CA TRP A 214 32.81 -21.15 7.41
C TRP A 214 33.74 -20.94 8.61
N ARG A 215 33.32 -20.14 9.59
CA ARG A 215 34.13 -19.83 10.78
C ARG A 215 34.36 -21.08 11.63
N THR A 216 33.31 -21.86 11.88
CA THR A 216 33.42 -23.13 12.62
C THR A 216 34.39 -24.11 11.94
N ALA A 217 34.29 -24.27 10.61
CA ALA A 217 35.21 -25.14 9.87
C ALA A 217 36.66 -24.64 9.88
N THR A 218 36.85 -23.32 9.77
CA THR A 218 38.16 -22.66 9.81
C THR A 218 38.82 -22.80 11.18
N GLU A 219 38.08 -22.53 12.27
CA GLU A 219 38.57 -22.66 13.64
C GLU A 219 38.94 -24.12 13.98
N ALA A 220 38.13 -25.09 13.53
CA ALA A 220 38.45 -26.51 13.69
C ALA A 220 39.79 -26.87 13.05
N TYR A 221 40.03 -26.42 11.82
CA TYR A 221 41.31 -26.65 11.13
C TYR A 221 42.49 -25.97 11.81
N VAL A 222 42.34 -24.70 12.20
CA VAL A 222 43.42 -23.95 12.87
C VAL A 222 43.82 -24.64 14.17
N ASN A 223 42.85 -25.09 14.96
CA ASN A 223 43.11 -25.81 16.20
C ASN A 223 43.82 -27.15 15.96
N GLU A 224 43.34 -27.95 15.01
CA GLU A 224 43.96 -29.22 14.64
C GLU A 224 45.40 -29.02 14.14
N HIS A 225 45.62 -28.04 13.26
CA HIS A 225 46.94 -27.74 12.72
C HIS A 225 47.92 -27.25 13.80
N ASN A 226 47.46 -26.37 14.69
CA ASN A 226 48.28 -25.88 15.81
C ASN A 226 48.71 -27.02 16.75
N GLU A 227 47.81 -27.97 17.04
CA GLU A 227 48.15 -29.15 17.83
C GLU A 227 49.16 -30.05 17.09
N MET A 228 49.04 -30.23 15.77
CA MET A 228 50.04 -30.97 14.98
C MET A 228 51.42 -30.31 15.04
N VAL A 229 51.50 -28.98 14.88
CA VAL A 229 52.76 -28.22 14.93
C VAL A 229 53.38 -28.29 16.32
N LYS A 230 52.58 -28.18 17.39
CA LYS A 230 53.06 -28.27 18.78
C LYS A 230 53.61 -29.65 19.13
N ASN A 231 53.02 -30.71 18.57
CA ASN A 231 53.40 -32.09 18.81
C ASN A 231 54.44 -32.63 17.80
N ALA A 232 54.90 -31.81 16.86
CA ALA A 232 55.88 -32.22 15.86
C ALA A 232 57.26 -32.48 16.51
N PRO A 233 57.94 -33.59 16.18
CA PRO A 233 59.29 -33.85 16.68
C PRO A 233 60.25 -32.75 16.20
N PRO A 234 61.28 -32.39 17.01
CA PRO A 234 62.25 -31.37 16.63
C PRO A 234 62.95 -31.77 15.32
N PRO A 235 63.27 -30.80 14.45
CA PRO A 235 63.90 -31.10 13.18
C PRO A 235 65.20 -31.88 13.42
N GLU A 236 65.35 -33.02 12.74
CA GLU A 236 66.59 -33.80 12.78
C GLU A 236 67.75 -32.89 12.40
N LYS A 237 68.75 -32.81 13.28
CA LYS A 237 69.98 -32.08 12.99
C LYS A 237 70.62 -32.75 11.78
N GLU A 238 70.58 -32.07 10.64
CA GLU A 238 71.31 -32.46 9.44
C GLU A 238 72.81 -32.54 9.79
N GLU A 239 73.30 -33.74 10.06
CA GLU A 239 74.73 -34.02 10.16
C GLU A 239 75.34 -33.77 8.79
N ARG A 240 75.84 -32.54 8.57
CA ARG A 240 76.77 -32.23 7.48
C ARG A 240 78.00 -33.13 7.62
N LYS A 241 78.07 -34.17 6.78
CA LYS A 241 79.29 -34.90 6.46
C LYS A 241 79.93 -34.31 5.22
#